data_AF-A0A1N7L7U6-F1
#
_entry.id   AF-A0A1N7L7U6-F1
#
_cell.length_a   1.000
_cell.length_b   1.000
_cell.length_c   1.000
_cell.angle_alpha   90.00
_cell.angle_beta   90.00
_cell.angle_gamma   90.00
#
_symmetry.space_group_name_H-M   'P 1'
#
loop_
_entity.id
_entity.type
_entity.pdbx_description
1 polymer ?
#
loop_
_entity_poly.entity_id
_entity_poly.type
_entity_poly.pdbx_seq_one_letter_code
_entity_poly.pdbx_strand_id
1 'polypeptide(L)'
;MSRAPGRRAPRDLAALRKTVARLSLPGKAGAASGLVLERARKLLDIYLATAEAHGQSFEATAKALRAGVPALRIGGADLEAQATRPGSPVDSAACAAGCAFCCILNGEDGGVILEAEARGVHRALLPLAGAPDGRDWHPRACPALDPATRLCRIYAARPMICRTYLSTDAEACARIAEGVPAAGPGVLGAQGLYLAVQALARAALKGVTQVPTYSLAKVAAAALDGRSETEALTASRQAPRVLEDERARLGGAL
;
A
#
# COMPACT_ATOMS: atom_id res chain seq x y z
N MET A 1 35.07 6.24 7.92
CA MET A 1 33.89 5.37 7.74
C MET A 1 34.00 4.69 6.38
N SER A 2 34.39 3.43 6.34
CA SER A 2 34.61 2.69 5.09
C SER A 2 33.27 2.39 4.41
N ARG A 3 33.06 2.92 3.19
CA ARG A 3 31.90 2.57 2.35
C ARG A 3 31.99 1.08 2.05
N ALA A 4 31.01 0.30 2.50
CA ALA A 4 30.87 -1.08 2.06
C ALA A 4 30.92 -1.12 0.51
N PRO A 5 31.66 -2.07 -0.10
CA PRO A 5 31.74 -2.18 -1.55
C PRO A 5 30.32 -2.23 -2.13
N GLY A 6 30.04 -1.32 -3.07
CA GLY A 6 28.71 -1.16 -3.64
C GLY A 6 28.23 -2.49 -4.23
N ARG A 7 27.15 -3.07 -3.66
CA ARG A 7 26.54 -4.27 -4.23
C ARG A 7 26.20 -3.99 -5.70
N ARG A 8 26.74 -4.81 -6.60
CA ARG A 8 26.44 -4.73 -8.03
C ARG A 8 24.94 -4.99 -8.24
N ALA A 9 24.30 -4.13 -9.04
CA ALA A 9 22.89 -4.28 -9.38
C ALA A 9 22.64 -5.64 -10.07
N PRO A 10 21.52 -6.33 -9.75
CA PRO A 10 21.16 -7.59 -10.42
C PRO A 10 20.91 -7.35 -11.91
N ARG A 11 21.28 -8.32 -12.75
CA ARG A 11 21.11 -8.27 -14.22
C ARG A 11 20.22 -9.39 -14.77
N ASP A 12 19.84 -10.33 -13.92
CA ASP A 12 19.00 -11.49 -14.24
C ASP A 12 18.19 -11.89 -12.98
N LEU A 13 17.26 -12.82 -13.15
CA LEU A 13 16.39 -13.29 -12.07
C LEU A 13 17.15 -14.04 -10.97
N ALA A 14 18.13 -14.87 -11.33
CA ALA A 14 18.94 -15.60 -10.36
C ALA A 14 19.73 -14.65 -9.42
N ALA A 15 20.32 -13.58 -9.97
CA ALA A 15 21.02 -12.54 -9.22
C ALA A 15 20.06 -11.70 -8.37
N LEU A 16 18.86 -11.42 -8.87
CA LEU A 16 17.82 -10.72 -8.13
C LEU A 16 17.37 -11.53 -6.91
N ARG A 17 17.12 -12.84 -7.07
CA ARG A 17 16.77 -13.77 -5.98
C ARG A 17 17.88 -13.84 -4.92
N LYS A 18 19.13 -14.03 -5.34
CA LYS A 18 20.31 -13.99 -4.44
C LYS A 18 20.41 -12.66 -3.69
N THR A 19 20.04 -11.55 -4.33
CA THR A 19 20.02 -10.23 -3.71
C THR A 19 18.94 -10.17 -2.63
N VAL A 20 17.69 -10.53 -2.95
CA VAL A 20 16.56 -10.58 -2.00
C VAL A 20 16.87 -11.44 -0.78
N ALA A 21 17.43 -12.64 -0.99
CA ALA A 21 17.81 -13.56 0.08
C ALA A 21 18.80 -12.95 1.10
N ARG A 22 19.65 -12.01 0.66
CA ARG A 22 20.71 -11.39 1.47
C ARG A 22 20.38 -9.96 1.92
N LEU A 23 19.18 -9.47 1.66
CA LEU A 23 18.79 -8.10 2.02
C LEU A 23 18.36 -8.03 3.48
N SER A 24 18.97 -7.08 4.20
CA SER A 24 18.45 -6.53 5.44
C SER A 24 17.83 -5.17 5.14
N LEU A 25 16.73 -4.85 5.81
CA LEU A 25 16.11 -3.53 5.75
C LEU A 25 16.36 -2.78 7.05
N PRO A 26 16.64 -1.46 7.00
CA PRO A 26 16.84 -0.65 8.19
C PRO A 26 15.52 -0.43 8.96
N GLY A 27 15.57 -0.39 10.29
CA GLY A 27 14.42 -0.10 11.17
C GLY A 27 14.52 -0.85 12.50
N LYS A 28 13.84 -0.36 13.57
CA LYS A 28 13.80 -1.05 14.87
C LYS A 28 13.05 -2.38 14.71
N ALA A 29 13.80 -3.47 14.65
CA ALA A 29 13.23 -4.81 14.61
C ALA A 29 12.71 -5.17 16.01
N GLY A 30 11.43 -4.91 16.26
CA GLY A 30 10.70 -5.75 17.22
C GLY A 30 10.59 -7.17 16.65
N ALA A 31 10.48 -8.19 17.51
CA ALA A 31 10.39 -9.59 17.07
C ALA A 31 9.29 -9.81 16.01
N ALA A 32 8.12 -9.19 16.19
CA ALA A 32 7.02 -9.22 15.22
C ALA A 32 7.40 -8.65 13.84
N SER A 33 8.07 -7.49 13.80
CA SER A 33 8.53 -6.89 12.54
C SER A 33 9.59 -7.72 11.84
N GLY A 34 10.42 -8.44 12.61
CA GLY A 34 11.38 -9.41 12.06
C GLY A 34 10.68 -10.56 11.35
N LEU A 35 9.66 -11.16 11.99
CA LEU A 35 8.89 -12.28 11.43
C LEU A 35 8.15 -11.89 10.15
N VAL A 36 7.52 -10.71 10.12
CA VAL A 36 6.84 -10.20 8.91
C VAL A 36 7.84 -10.00 7.77
N LEU A 37 9.03 -9.46 8.05
CA LEU A 37 10.07 -9.27 7.02
C LEU A 37 10.61 -10.60 6.49
N GLU A 38 10.86 -11.57 7.36
CA GLU A 38 11.27 -12.93 6.95
C GLU A 38 10.23 -13.59 6.06
N ARG A 39 8.95 -13.49 6.45
CA ARG A 39 7.82 -13.99 5.65
C ARG A 39 7.75 -13.28 4.29
N ALA A 40 7.85 -11.96 4.25
CA ALA A 40 7.87 -11.16 3.03
C ALA A 40 8.99 -11.61 2.08
N ARG A 41 10.20 -11.85 2.62
CA ARG A 41 11.34 -12.30 1.84
C ARG A 41 11.12 -13.68 1.22
N LYS A 42 10.61 -14.64 1.99
CA LYS A 42 10.29 -15.99 1.51
C LYS A 42 9.25 -15.95 0.40
N LEU A 43 8.15 -15.22 0.60
CA LEU A 43 7.08 -15.11 -0.40
C LEU A 43 7.54 -14.39 -1.66
N LEU A 44 8.39 -13.37 -1.52
CA LEU A 44 8.99 -12.70 -2.67
C LEU A 44 9.97 -13.62 -3.42
N ASP A 45 10.79 -14.42 -2.74
CA ASP A 45 11.64 -15.40 -3.43
C ASP A 45 10.82 -16.45 -4.18
N ILE A 46 9.72 -16.96 -3.60
CA ILE A 46 8.80 -17.87 -4.29
C ILE A 46 8.20 -17.21 -5.54
N TYR A 47 7.77 -15.94 -5.44
CA TYR A 47 7.27 -15.19 -6.59
C TYR A 47 8.32 -15.12 -7.70
N LEU A 48 9.57 -14.80 -7.36
CA LEU A 48 10.67 -14.68 -8.32
C LEU A 48 11.08 -16.03 -8.92
N ALA A 49 11.10 -17.10 -8.12
CA ALA A 49 11.34 -18.46 -8.59
C ALA A 49 10.25 -18.90 -9.58
N THR A 50 9.00 -18.53 -9.32
CA THR A 50 7.86 -18.79 -10.22
C THR A 50 8.03 -18.00 -11.52
N ALA A 51 8.37 -16.72 -11.46
CA ALA A 51 8.64 -15.91 -12.65
C ALA A 51 9.76 -16.52 -13.52
N GLU A 52 10.84 -17.00 -12.89
CA GLU A 52 11.95 -17.69 -13.54
C GLU A 52 11.50 -19.01 -14.19
N ALA A 53 10.75 -19.85 -13.48
CA ALA A 53 10.24 -21.11 -14.00
C ALA A 53 9.27 -20.94 -15.18
N HIS A 54 8.53 -19.82 -15.22
CA HIS A 54 7.63 -19.48 -16.33
C HIS A 54 8.32 -18.68 -17.45
N GLY A 55 9.65 -18.54 -17.43
CA GLY A 55 10.40 -17.87 -18.48
C GLY A 55 10.14 -16.36 -18.59
N GLN A 56 9.71 -15.71 -17.50
CA GLN A 56 9.56 -14.25 -17.50
C GLN A 56 10.92 -13.58 -17.63
N SER A 57 10.99 -12.50 -18.42
CA SER A 57 12.24 -11.74 -18.55
C SER A 57 12.56 -10.97 -17.26
N PHE A 58 13.84 -10.64 -17.09
CA PHE A 58 14.29 -9.78 -16.01
C PHE A 58 13.64 -8.39 -16.11
N GLU A 59 13.54 -7.79 -17.30
CA GLU A 59 12.89 -6.46 -17.43
C GLU A 59 11.41 -6.50 -17.05
N ALA A 60 10.67 -7.52 -17.49
CA ALA A 60 9.25 -7.66 -17.16
C ALA A 60 9.05 -7.81 -15.64
N THR A 61 9.91 -8.61 -15.00
CA THR A 61 9.88 -8.83 -13.55
C THR A 61 10.27 -7.58 -12.77
N ALA A 62 11.32 -6.88 -13.21
CA ALA A 62 11.74 -5.60 -12.62
C ALA A 62 10.64 -4.53 -12.76
N LYS A 63 9.94 -4.48 -13.90
CA LYS A 63 8.79 -3.60 -14.11
C LYS A 63 7.63 -3.94 -13.17
N ALA A 64 7.33 -5.23 -12.98
CA ALA A 64 6.28 -5.68 -12.05
C ALA A 64 6.60 -5.34 -10.59
N LEU A 65 7.85 -5.57 -10.17
CA LEU A 65 8.35 -5.19 -8.83
C LEU A 65 8.31 -3.68 -8.61
N ARG A 66 8.79 -2.90 -9.57
CA ARG A 66 8.70 -1.44 -9.54
C ARG A 66 7.25 -0.98 -9.37
N ALA A 67 6.33 -1.62 -10.07
CA ALA A 67 4.92 -1.28 -10.00
C ALA A 67 4.22 -1.75 -8.71
N GLY A 68 4.86 -2.60 -7.91
CA GLY A 68 4.28 -3.18 -6.69
C GLY A 68 3.34 -4.36 -6.92
N VAL A 69 3.32 -4.95 -8.12
CA VAL A 69 2.43 -6.08 -8.44
C VAL A 69 2.64 -7.29 -7.52
N PRO A 70 3.89 -7.71 -7.20
CA PRO A 70 4.10 -8.83 -6.28
C PRO A 70 3.60 -8.51 -4.87
N ALA A 71 3.80 -7.28 -4.39
CA ALA A 71 3.30 -6.84 -3.09
C ALA A 71 1.77 -6.93 -3.05
N LEU A 72 1.08 -6.47 -4.08
CA LEU A 72 -0.38 -6.56 -4.18
C LEU A 72 -0.90 -7.99 -4.17
N ARG A 73 -0.25 -8.88 -4.93
CA ARG A 73 -0.64 -10.30 -4.99
C ARG A 73 -0.42 -11.00 -3.65
N ILE A 74 0.75 -10.81 -3.05
CA ILE A 74 1.12 -11.43 -1.77
C ILE A 74 0.26 -10.87 -0.64
N GLY A 75 0.14 -9.55 -0.52
CA GLY A 75 -0.69 -8.89 0.48
C GLY A 75 -2.17 -9.19 0.30
N GLY A 76 -2.67 -9.23 -0.93
CA GLY A 76 -4.06 -9.58 -1.23
C GLY A 76 -4.40 -11.03 -0.85
N ALA A 77 -3.53 -11.99 -1.17
CA ALA A 77 -3.72 -13.37 -0.75
C ALA A 77 -3.68 -13.55 0.78
N ASP A 78 -2.82 -12.79 1.47
CA ASP A 78 -2.76 -12.79 2.93
C ASP A 78 -3.99 -12.15 3.57
N LEU A 79 -4.50 -11.06 2.98
CA LEU A 79 -5.74 -10.42 3.41
C LEU A 79 -6.93 -11.37 3.26
N GLU A 80 -7.05 -12.05 2.12
CA GLU A 80 -8.10 -13.05 1.91
C GLU A 80 -8.04 -14.14 2.99
N ALA A 81 -6.85 -14.71 3.23
CA ALA A 81 -6.66 -15.72 4.27
C ALA A 81 -6.93 -15.22 5.70
N GLN A 82 -6.79 -13.91 5.95
CA GLN A 82 -7.18 -13.30 7.22
C GLN A 82 -8.69 -13.09 7.30
N ALA A 83 -9.33 -12.66 6.22
CA ALA A 83 -10.76 -12.38 6.16
C ALA A 83 -11.61 -13.65 6.26
N THR A 84 -11.16 -14.76 5.68
CA THR A 84 -11.92 -16.03 5.67
C THR A 84 -11.64 -16.93 6.88
N ARG A 85 -10.79 -16.50 7.82
CA ARG A 85 -10.46 -17.29 9.02
C ARG A 85 -11.58 -17.15 10.04
N PRO A 86 -12.08 -18.25 10.66
CA PRO A 86 -13.07 -18.15 11.72
C PRO A 86 -12.60 -17.26 12.87
N GLY A 87 -13.46 -16.33 13.31
CA GLY A 87 -13.13 -15.37 14.37
C GLY A 87 -12.21 -14.25 13.87
N SER A 88 -12.22 -13.99 12.56
CA SER A 88 -11.50 -12.86 11.99
C SER A 88 -12.08 -11.55 12.53
N PRO A 89 -11.26 -10.50 12.71
CA PRO A 89 -11.77 -9.16 13.00
C PRO A 89 -12.80 -8.67 11.97
N VAL A 90 -12.78 -9.23 10.74
CA VAL A 90 -13.77 -8.93 9.69
C VAL A 90 -15.18 -9.38 10.10
N ASP A 91 -15.32 -10.48 10.85
CA ASP A 91 -16.60 -11.03 11.27
C ASP A 91 -17.34 -10.10 12.26
N SER A 92 -16.59 -9.29 13.01
CA SER A 92 -17.09 -8.36 14.02
C SER A 92 -16.90 -6.89 13.63
N ALA A 93 -16.61 -6.62 12.36
CA ALA A 93 -16.38 -5.27 11.89
C ALA A 93 -17.64 -4.40 12.00
N ALA A 94 -17.49 -3.20 12.54
CA ALA A 94 -18.54 -2.17 12.54
C ALA A 94 -18.66 -1.46 11.18
N CYS A 95 -17.85 -1.85 10.19
CA CYS A 95 -17.85 -1.28 8.86
C CYS A 95 -19.12 -1.67 8.08
N ALA A 96 -19.90 -0.68 7.64
CA ALA A 96 -21.09 -0.87 6.83
C ALA A 96 -21.09 0.07 5.62
N ALA A 97 -21.97 -0.18 4.65
CA ALA A 97 -22.18 0.73 3.53
C ALA A 97 -22.57 2.13 4.04
N GLY A 98 -21.93 3.18 3.52
CA GLY A 98 -22.13 4.57 3.95
C GLY A 98 -21.32 4.98 5.19
N CYS A 99 -20.63 4.05 5.86
CA CYS A 99 -19.64 4.40 6.89
C CYS A 99 -18.38 4.96 6.21
N ALA A 100 -18.08 6.25 6.46
CA ALA A 100 -17.02 6.98 5.76
C ALA A 100 -15.93 7.55 6.68
N PHE A 101 -15.90 7.17 7.97
CA PHE A 101 -14.91 7.70 8.91
C PHE A 101 -13.46 7.37 8.52
N CYS A 102 -13.20 6.17 7.99
CA CYS A 102 -11.87 5.83 7.46
C CYS A 102 -11.49 6.61 6.19
N CYS A 103 -12.47 7.22 5.53
CA CYS A 103 -12.25 8.09 4.38
C CYS A 103 -11.92 9.52 4.81
N ILE A 104 -12.03 9.88 6.10
CA ILE A 104 -11.48 11.13 6.62
C ILE A 104 -9.99 10.89 6.85
N LEU A 105 -9.18 11.35 5.90
CA LEU A 105 -7.79 11.00 5.79
C LEU A 105 -6.97 11.64 6.92
N ASN A 106 -6.10 10.82 7.52
CA ASN A 106 -5.12 11.29 8.47
C ASN A 106 -3.87 11.77 7.73
N GLY A 107 -3.48 13.03 7.99
CA GLY A 107 -2.38 13.69 7.29
C GLY A 107 -2.70 14.03 5.83
N GLU A 108 -1.72 14.56 5.13
CA GLU A 108 -1.88 15.05 3.75
C GLU A 108 -1.84 13.94 2.69
N ASP A 109 -1.26 12.78 3.03
CA ASP A 109 -0.97 11.74 2.03
C ASP A 109 -2.12 10.74 1.82
N GLY A 110 -3.00 10.55 2.81
CA GLY A 110 -4.08 9.56 2.75
C GLY A 110 -3.62 8.10 2.79
N GLY A 111 -2.34 7.86 3.06
CA GLY A 111 -1.72 6.54 3.09
C GLY A 111 -0.78 6.27 1.91
N VAL A 112 0.08 5.27 2.10
CA VAL A 112 1.06 4.81 1.11
C VAL A 112 0.39 3.83 0.15
N ILE A 113 0.39 4.15 -1.14
CA ILE A 113 -0.06 3.24 -2.21
C ILE A 113 1.06 3.01 -3.23
N LEU A 114 0.98 1.89 -3.96
CA LEU A 114 1.98 1.51 -4.96
C LEU A 114 1.56 1.92 -6.37
N GLU A 115 2.49 1.90 -7.32
CA GLU A 115 2.23 2.42 -8.67
C GLU A 115 1.03 1.74 -9.34
N ALA A 116 0.91 0.42 -9.22
CA ALA A 116 -0.22 -0.32 -9.78
C ALA A 116 -1.57 0.11 -9.17
N GLU A 117 -1.60 0.40 -7.87
CA GLU A 117 -2.79 0.95 -7.20
C GLU A 117 -3.05 2.38 -7.62
N ALA A 118 -2.01 3.22 -7.68
CA ALA A 118 -2.14 4.62 -8.05
C ALA A 118 -2.73 4.78 -9.46
N ARG A 119 -2.26 3.96 -10.42
CA ARG A 119 -2.86 3.87 -11.77
C ARG A 119 -4.31 3.38 -11.72
N GLY A 120 -4.59 2.37 -10.89
CA GLY A 120 -5.94 1.85 -10.70
C GLY A 120 -6.92 2.89 -10.15
N VAL A 121 -6.51 3.62 -9.11
CA VAL A 121 -7.27 4.72 -8.49
C VAL A 121 -7.50 5.84 -9.49
N HIS A 122 -6.44 6.31 -10.17
CA HIS A 122 -6.56 7.37 -11.17
C HIS A 122 -7.55 7.00 -12.27
N ARG A 123 -7.38 5.82 -12.88
CA ARG A 123 -8.29 5.34 -13.93
C ARG A 123 -9.74 5.21 -13.46
N ALA A 124 -9.96 4.75 -12.23
CA ALA A 124 -11.30 4.57 -11.69
C ALA A 124 -12.00 5.90 -11.37
N LEU A 125 -11.24 6.96 -11.05
CA LEU A 125 -11.79 8.29 -10.73
C LEU A 125 -11.88 9.24 -11.92
N LEU A 126 -11.06 9.06 -12.95
CA LEU A 126 -11.04 9.94 -14.12
C LEU A 126 -12.43 10.15 -14.77
N PRO A 127 -13.33 9.14 -14.87
CA PRO A 127 -14.68 9.35 -15.39
C PRO A 127 -15.55 10.31 -14.56
N LEU A 128 -15.13 10.64 -13.33
CA LEU A 128 -15.81 11.53 -12.40
C LEU A 128 -15.15 12.92 -12.35
N ALA A 129 -14.25 13.23 -13.28
CA ALA A 129 -13.56 14.52 -13.30
C ALA A 129 -14.54 15.71 -13.31
N GLY A 130 -14.29 16.69 -12.45
CA GLY A 130 -15.13 17.87 -12.23
C GLY A 130 -16.40 17.62 -11.40
N ALA A 131 -16.71 16.39 -11.00
CA ALA A 131 -17.85 16.11 -10.13
C ALA A 131 -17.56 16.49 -8.67
N PRO A 132 -18.59 16.86 -7.88
CA PRO A 132 -18.50 16.97 -6.43
C PRO A 132 -17.86 15.74 -5.80
N ASP A 133 -17.12 15.94 -4.72
CA ASP A 133 -16.37 14.88 -4.07
C ASP A 133 -16.38 14.94 -2.55
N GLY A 134 -15.77 13.97 -1.88
CA GLY A 134 -15.77 13.87 -0.43
C GLY A 134 -15.41 15.17 0.29
N ARG A 135 -14.58 16.04 -0.31
CA ARG A 135 -14.17 17.32 0.26
C ARG A 135 -15.34 18.30 0.45
N ASP A 136 -16.41 18.15 -0.31
CA ASP A 136 -17.65 18.91 -0.14
C ASP A 136 -18.45 18.48 1.10
N TRP A 137 -18.23 17.25 1.58
CA TRP A 137 -18.79 16.77 2.85
C TRP A 137 -17.89 17.07 4.05
N HIS A 138 -16.57 16.87 3.90
CA HIS A 138 -15.60 17.13 4.96
C HIS A 138 -14.23 17.49 4.36
N PRO A 139 -13.53 18.53 4.85
CA PRO A 139 -12.31 19.06 4.20
C PRO A 139 -11.15 18.05 4.07
N ARG A 140 -11.11 17.05 4.96
CA ARG A 140 -10.11 15.96 4.92
C ARG A 140 -10.63 14.66 4.30
N ALA A 141 -11.84 14.63 3.76
CA ALA A 141 -12.37 13.40 3.17
C ALA A 141 -11.64 13.03 1.88
N CYS A 142 -11.54 11.73 1.64
CA CYS A 142 -10.98 11.17 0.43
C CYS A 142 -11.78 11.65 -0.78
N PRO A 143 -11.11 12.18 -1.83
CA PRO A 143 -11.81 12.61 -3.03
C PRO A 143 -12.62 11.48 -3.70
N ALA A 144 -12.27 10.21 -3.45
CA ALA A 144 -13.05 9.10 -3.99
C ALA A 144 -14.48 8.93 -3.43
N LEU A 145 -14.80 9.61 -2.33
CA LEU A 145 -16.11 9.53 -1.69
C LEU A 145 -17.15 10.33 -2.48
N ASP A 146 -18.37 9.79 -2.59
CA ASP A 146 -19.55 10.57 -2.92
C ASP A 146 -19.95 11.42 -1.70
N PRO A 147 -20.03 12.76 -1.81
CA PRO A 147 -20.34 13.62 -0.67
C PRO A 147 -21.77 13.47 -0.15
N ALA A 148 -22.73 13.12 -1.01
CA ALA A 148 -24.13 12.99 -0.63
C ALA A 148 -24.40 11.64 0.04
N THR A 149 -23.90 10.55 -0.55
CA THR A 149 -24.20 9.18 -0.10
C THR A 149 -23.14 8.61 0.83
N ARG A 150 -21.95 9.22 0.88
CA ARG A 150 -20.78 8.75 1.64
C ARG A 150 -20.31 7.36 1.18
N LEU A 151 -20.67 6.96 -0.04
CA LEU A 151 -20.21 5.72 -0.64
C LEU A 151 -18.89 5.93 -1.37
N CYS A 152 -18.01 4.92 -1.33
CA CYS A 152 -16.76 4.94 -2.09
C CYS A 152 -17.06 4.64 -3.57
N ARG A 153 -16.81 5.61 -4.45
CA ARG A 153 -17.08 5.49 -5.89
C ARG A 153 -16.09 4.57 -6.64
N ILE A 154 -15.02 4.16 -5.96
CA ILE A 154 -13.99 3.26 -6.49
C ILE A 154 -13.84 1.99 -5.64
N TYR A 155 -14.92 1.48 -5.05
CA TYR A 155 -14.89 0.35 -4.12
C TYR A 155 -14.06 -0.84 -4.62
N ALA A 156 -14.16 -1.17 -5.91
CA ALA A 156 -13.40 -2.24 -6.57
C ALA A 156 -11.91 -1.94 -6.72
N ALA A 157 -11.52 -0.67 -6.89
CA ALA A 157 -10.14 -0.21 -7.04
C ALA A 157 -9.52 0.32 -5.73
N ARG A 158 -10.17 0.07 -4.57
CA ARG A 158 -9.63 0.46 -3.26
C ARG A 158 -8.20 -0.06 -3.07
N PRO A 159 -7.25 0.79 -2.68
CA PRO A 159 -5.91 0.37 -2.32
C PRO A 159 -5.89 -0.53 -1.08
N MET A 160 -4.76 -1.22 -0.85
CA MET A 160 -4.53 -2.16 0.24
C MET A 160 -4.82 -1.51 1.59
N ILE A 161 -4.33 -0.29 1.83
CA ILE A 161 -4.60 0.44 3.08
C ILE A 161 -6.09 0.56 3.38
N CYS A 162 -6.93 0.81 2.36
CA CYS A 162 -8.38 0.92 2.50
C CYS A 162 -9.08 -0.44 2.70
N ARG A 163 -8.44 -1.54 2.32
CA ARG A 163 -8.96 -2.90 2.49
C ARG A 163 -8.56 -3.52 3.82
N THR A 164 -7.43 -3.07 4.36
CA THR A 164 -6.87 -3.58 5.62
C THR A 164 -7.25 -2.73 6.82
N TYR A 165 -7.69 -1.49 6.63
CA TYR A 165 -8.17 -0.65 7.72
C TYR A 165 -9.57 -1.10 8.15
N LEU A 166 -9.71 -1.43 9.42
CA LEU A 166 -10.92 -2.03 9.98
C LEU A 166 -11.14 -1.52 11.40
N SER A 167 -12.39 -1.43 11.83
CA SER A 167 -12.74 -1.19 13.22
C SER A 167 -13.93 -2.06 13.61
N THR A 168 -13.92 -2.54 14.85
CA THR A 168 -15.09 -3.17 15.49
C THR A 168 -15.93 -2.15 16.27
N ASP A 169 -15.53 -0.87 16.25
CA ASP A 169 -16.16 0.23 16.98
C ASP A 169 -16.33 1.45 16.06
N ALA A 170 -17.58 1.74 15.68
CA ALA A 170 -17.91 2.87 14.82
C ALA A 170 -17.85 4.22 15.57
N GLU A 171 -18.13 4.24 16.87
CA GLU A 171 -18.07 5.45 17.70
C GLU A 171 -16.61 5.90 17.88
N ALA A 172 -15.70 4.95 18.08
CA ALA A 172 -14.27 5.22 18.08
C ALA A 172 -13.81 5.84 16.75
N CYS A 173 -14.30 5.30 15.62
CA CYS A 173 -14.01 5.87 14.31
C CYS A 173 -14.56 7.29 14.14
N ALA A 174 -15.78 7.57 14.60
CA ALA A 174 -16.38 8.90 14.56
C ALA A 174 -15.55 9.92 15.35
N ARG A 175 -15.15 9.57 16.59
CA ARG A 175 -14.27 10.39 17.42
C ARG A 175 -12.94 10.69 16.74
N ILE A 176 -12.30 9.68 16.14
CA ILE A 176 -11.03 9.86 15.44
C ILE A 176 -11.18 10.77 14.22
N ALA A 177 -12.30 10.65 13.49
CA ALA A 177 -12.61 11.55 12.38
C ALA A 177 -12.70 13.03 12.82
N GLU A 178 -13.21 13.27 14.03
CA GLU A 178 -13.26 14.60 14.67
C GLU A 178 -11.91 15.04 15.28
N GLY A 179 -10.88 14.19 15.21
CA GLY A 179 -9.54 14.47 15.75
C GLY A 179 -9.36 14.07 17.22
N VAL A 180 -10.33 13.37 17.81
CA VAL A 180 -10.24 12.86 19.18
C VAL A 180 -9.64 11.45 19.16
N PRO A 181 -8.47 11.21 19.80
CA PRO A 181 -7.89 9.88 19.88
C PRO A 181 -8.85 8.87 20.51
N ALA A 182 -8.95 7.67 19.92
CA ALA A 182 -9.73 6.55 20.43
C ALA A 182 -8.99 5.23 20.14
N ALA A 183 -9.26 4.20 20.95
CA ALA A 183 -8.91 2.83 20.62
C ALA A 183 -10.06 2.22 19.79
N GLY A 184 -9.77 1.29 18.89
CA GLY A 184 -10.80 0.63 18.08
C GLY A 184 -10.31 0.31 16.68
N PRO A 185 -10.08 1.33 15.82
CA PRO A 185 -9.59 1.06 14.48
C PRO A 185 -8.16 0.54 14.49
N GLY A 186 -7.94 -0.43 13.62
CA GLY A 186 -6.65 -1.06 13.38
C GLY A 186 -6.41 -1.30 11.90
N VAL A 187 -5.25 -1.87 11.62
CA VAL A 187 -4.88 -2.30 10.28
C VAL A 187 -4.52 -3.77 10.37
N LEU A 188 -5.12 -4.58 9.51
CA LEU A 188 -4.84 -6.01 9.39
C LEU A 188 -3.39 -6.24 8.94
N GLY A 189 -2.74 -7.29 9.48
CA GLY A 189 -1.34 -7.63 9.25
C GLY A 189 -0.91 -7.76 7.79
N ALA A 190 -1.87 -8.00 6.88
CA ALA A 190 -1.63 -8.02 5.44
C ALA A 190 -1.00 -6.71 4.91
N GLN A 191 -1.33 -5.56 5.52
CA GLN A 191 -0.70 -4.28 5.17
C GLN A 191 0.79 -4.24 5.54
N GLY A 192 1.16 -4.81 6.69
CA GLY A 192 2.57 -4.91 7.10
C GLY A 192 3.36 -5.78 6.13
N LEU A 193 2.80 -6.91 5.72
CA LEU A 193 3.40 -7.81 4.72
C LEU A 193 3.55 -7.12 3.37
N TYR A 194 2.49 -6.44 2.91
CA TYR A 194 2.46 -5.66 1.68
C TYR A 194 3.61 -4.64 1.60
N LEU A 195 3.76 -3.81 2.64
CA LEU A 195 4.80 -2.79 2.71
C LEU A 195 6.21 -3.42 2.81
N ALA A 196 6.35 -4.54 3.53
CA ALA A 196 7.62 -5.25 3.64
C ALA A 196 8.06 -5.83 2.29
N VAL A 197 7.16 -6.42 1.51
CA VAL A 197 7.45 -6.91 0.15
C VAL A 197 7.90 -5.75 -0.74
N GLN A 198 7.20 -4.61 -0.71
CA GLN A 198 7.61 -3.47 -1.53
C GLN A 198 8.97 -2.91 -1.11
N ALA A 199 9.23 -2.83 0.20
CA ALA A 199 10.51 -2.33 0.69
C ALA A 199 11.68 -3.25 0.28
N LEU A 200 11.47 -4.57 0.27
CA LEU A 200 12.42 -5.53 -0.30
C LEU A 200 12.61 -5.32 -1.80
N ALA A 201 11.54 -5.14 -2.57
CA ALA A 201 11.61 -4.87 -4.00
C ALA A 201 12.40 -3.59 -4.30
N ARG A 202 12.15 -2.51 -3.57
CA ARG A 202 12.88 -1.24 -3.66
C ARG A 202 14.38 -1.43 -3.37
N ALA A 203 14.71 -2.16 -2.31
CA ALA A 203 16.10 -2.41 -1.95
C ALA A 203 16.81 -3.32 -2.98
N ALA A 204 16.11 -4.31 -3.52
CA ALA A 204 16.64 -5.26 -4.50
C ALA A 204 16.89 -4.62 -5.87
N LEU A 205 16.08 -3.63 -6.26
CA LEU A 205 16.20 -2.90 -7.53
C LEU A 205 17.06 -1.64 -7.42
N LYS A 206 17.74 -1.42 -6.29
CA LYS A 206 18.67 -0.28 -6.15
C LYS A 206 19.78 -0.37 -7.21
N GLY A 207 19.92 0.70 -7.99
CA GLY A 207 20.86 0.76 -9.12
C GLY A 207 20.33 0.16 -10.44
N VAL A 208 19.10 -0.36 -10.43
CA VAL A 208 18.37 -0.80 -11.64
C VAL A 208 17.30 0.23 -12.01
N THR A 209 16.39 0.52 -11.08
CA THR A 209 15.31 1.50 -11.27
C THR A 209 14.84 2.07 -9.94
N GLN A 210 14.23 3.25 -9.97
CA GLN A 210 13.47 3.75 -8.83
C GLN A 210 12.18 2.97 -8.65
N VAL A 211 11.82 2.73 -7.38
CA VAL A 211 10.60 2.06 -6.94
C VAL A 211 9.80 3.04 -6.07
N PRO A 212 8.97 3.90 -6.69
CA PRO A 212 8.24 4.96 -6.00
C PRO A 212 7.07 4.41 -5.17
N THR A 213 6.61 5.22 -4.22
CA THR A 213 5.28 5.11 -3.61
C THR A 213 4.54 6.43 -3.80
N TYR A 214 3.22 6.39 -3.65
CA TYR A 214 2.34 7.51 -3.98
C TYR A 214 1.39 7.81 -2.84
N SER A 215 1.00 9.08 -2.73
CA SER A 215 -0.08 9.54 -1.86
C SER A 215 -1.43 9.19 -2.49
N LEU A 216 -2.27 8.46 -1.76
CA LEU A 216 -3.65 8.19 -2.17
C LEU A 216 -4.44 9.49 -2.39
N ALA A 217 -4.36 10.43 -1.44
CA ALA A 217 -5.10 11.68 -1.49
C ALA A 217 -4.78 12.48 -2.76
N LYS A 218 -3.49 12.63 -3.08
CA LYS A 218 -3.02 13.41 -4.24
C LYS A 218 -3.36 12.73 -5.57
N VAL A 219 -3.25 11.40 -5.66
CA VAL A 219 -3.65 10.65 -6.86
C VAL A 219 -5.14 10.81 -7.11
N ALA A 220 -5.96 10.66 -6.06
CA ALA A 220 -7.40 10.78 -6.17
C ALA A 220 -7.85 12.19 -6.57
N ALA A 221 -7.29 13.22 -5.92
CA ALA A 221 -7.56 14.61 -6.25
C ALA A 221 -7.17 14.92 -7.70
N ALA A 222 -5.95 14.55 -8.12
CA ALA A 222 -5.47 14.82 -9.48
C ALA A 222 -6.33 14.16 -10.57
N ALA A 223 -6.90 12.98 -10.30
CA ALA A 223 -7.82 12.33 -11.22
C ALA A 223 -9.13 13.11 -11.38
N LEU A 224 -9.70 13.60 -10.28
CA LEU A 224 -10.93 14.41 -10.30
C LEU A 224 -10.72 15.82 -10.86
N ASP A 225 -9.51 16.36 -10.71
CA ASP A 225 -9.10 17.60 -11.36
C ASP A 225 -8.86 17.41 -12.88
N GLY A 226 -9.08 16.20 -13.42
CA GLY A 226 -8.95 15.88 -14.84
C GLY A 226 -7.51 15.79 -15.36
N ARG A 227 -6.51 15.70 -14.47
CA ARG A 227 -5.10 15.64 -14.85
C ARG A 227 -4.76 14.29 -15.48
N SER A 228 -3.80 14.27 -16.39
CA SER A 228 -3.35 13.03 -17.01
C SER A 228 -2.72 12.06 -16.00
N GLU A 229 -2.71 10.76 -16.30
CA GLU A 229 -2.13 9.74 -15.42
C GLU A 229 -0.64 10.04 -15.10
N THR A 230 0.13 10.48 -16.10
CA THR A 230 1.55 10.81 -15.92
C THR A 230 1.75 12.01 -14.98
N GLU A 231 0.95 13.06 -15.12
CA GLU A 231 1.01 14.23 -14.25
C GLU A 231 0.58 13.87 -12.82
N ALA A 232 -0.53 13.13 -12.68
CA ALA A 232 -1.05 12.69 -11.39
C ALA A 232 -0.02 11.84 -10.63
N LEU A 233 0.58 10.84 -11.29
CA LEU A 233 1.62 10.02 -10.67
C LEU A 233 2.85 10.85 -10.31
N THR A 234 3.29 11.78 -11.16
CA THR A 234 4.46 12.61 -10.87
C THR A 234 4.25 13.51 -9.66
N ALA A 235 3.11 14.20 -9.60
CA ALA A 235 2.78 15.10 -8.49
C ALA A 235 2.48 14.37 -7.17
N SER A 236 2.11 13.10 -7.24
CA SER A 236 1.72 12.32 -6.05
C SER A 236 2.84 11.46 -5.48
N ARG A 237 4.07 11.51 -6.03
CA ARG A 237 5.19 10.74 -5.50
C ARG A 237 5.52 11.18 -4.08
N GLN A 238 5.68 10.19 -3.21
CA GLN A 238 6.11 10.43 -1.84
C GLN A 238 7.63 10.54 -1.74
N ALA A 239 8.09 11.23 -0.69
CA ALA A 239 9.49 11.24 -0.34
C ALA A 239 9.98 9.80 -0.07
N PRO A 240 11.25 9.46 -0.38
CA PRO A 240 11.74 8.10 -0.27
C PRO A 240 11.44 7.45 1.07
N ARG A 241 11.68 8.16 2.18
CA ARG A 241 11.56 7.66 3.57
C ARG A 241 10.14 7.21 3.96
N VAL A 242 9.10 7.68 3.28
CA VAL A 242 7.72 7.44 3.69
C VAL A 242 7.39 5.95 3.73
N LEU A 243 7.90 5.14 2.79
CA LEU A 243 7.69 3.69 2.82
C LEU A 243 8.36 3.03 4.03
N GLU A 244 9.60 3.43 4.34
CA GLU A 244 10.34 2.85 5.46
C GLU A 244 9.71 3.25 6.81
N ASP A 245 9.28 4.50 6.94
CA ASP A 245 8.61 5.01 8.13
C ASP A 245 7.25 4.32 8.32
N GLU A 246 6.47 4.15 7.25
CA GLU A 246 5.17 3.46 7.29
C GLU A 246 5.33 1.97 7.59
N ARG A 247 6.31 1.30 6.98
CA ARG A 247 6.62 -0.11 7.28
C ARG A 247 7.06 -0.28 8.73
N ALA A 248 7.85 0.66 9.28
CA ALA A 248 8.25 0.61 10.68
C ALA A 248 7.05 0.81 11.63
N ARG A 249 6.13 1.72 11.27
CA ARG A 249 4.89 1.97 12.02
C ARG A 249 3.97 0.74 12.04
N LEU A 250 3.85 0.04 10.91
CA LEU A 250 2.92 -1.09 10.73
C LEU A 250 3.59 -2.47 10.83
N GLY A 251 4.87 -2.53 11.20
CA GLY A 251 5.63 -3.78 11.29
C GLY A 251 5.14 -4.74 12.39
N GLY A 252 4.24 -4.30 13.28
CA GLY A 252 3.55 -5.12 14.28
C GLY A 252 2.03 -5.04 14.16
N ALA A 253 1.51 -4.75 12.97
CA ALA A 253 0.06 -4.70 12.72
C ALA A 253 -0.63 -6.04 13.05
N LEU A 254 -1.91 -5.94 13.43
CA LEU A 254 -2.75 -6.97 14.08
C LEU A 254 -2.84 -8.29 13.32
#